data_AF-A0A7K4M774-F1
#
_entry.id   AF-A0A7K4M774-F1
#
_cell.length_a   1.000
_cell.length_b   1.000
_cell.length_c   1.000
_cell.angle_alpha   90.00
_cell.angle_beta   90.00
_cell.angle_gamma   90.00
#
_symmetry.space_group_name_H-M   'P 1'
#
loop_
_entity.id
_entity.type
_entity.pdbx_description
1 polymer ?
#
loop_
_entity_poly.entity_id
_entity_poly.type
_entity_poly.pdbx_seq_one_letter_code
_entity_poly.pdbx_strand_id
1 'polypeptide(L)'
;LSHICVLQKTDITASSLAALACSKVKRVWLVGRRGPLQVAFTIKELREMINLPGARPVLDPADFTGLGDAVKDAPRPRKRLTELMIKTALQKPREETAAADREWGLRFQRSPQEVLPTADGTRARGVRVALTRLQGSGDSAQAVPTGEVEELECGLVLSSIGYRSLPLDPAVPFDPQHGVIPNSSGRVLGAPGLYCSGWVKRGPTGVIITTMNDSFDTAQAVLEDLQAGVLDVAASREGFGAVGSILRSRGVRPVSFSDWEKIDAVEVARGKAAGKPREKIVDPKEMLQLIGH
;
A
#
# COMPACT_ATOMS: atom_id res chain seq x y z
N LEU A 1 -22.26 -13.00 14.69
CA LEU A 1 -22.35 -11.78 13.85
C LEU A 1 -21.62 -12.06 12.55
N SER A 2 -22.26 -11.93 11.39
CA SER A 2 -21.58 -12.17 10.12
C SER A 2 -20.42 -11.20 9.92
N HIS A 3 -19.31 -11.61 9.33
CA HIS A 3 -18.12 -10.75 9.10
C HIS A 3 -18.44 -9.46 8.32
N ILE A 4 -19.49 -9.51 7.50
CA ILE A 4 -20.01 -8.38 6.72
C ILE A 4 -20.59 -7.29 7.64
N CYS A 5 -21.17 -7.64 8.79
CA CYS A 5 -21.75 -6.68 9.72
C CYS A 5 -20.73 -5.68 10.30
N VAL A 6 -19.46 -6.08 10.41
CA VAL A 6 -18.40 -5.15 10.85
C VAL A 6 -18.13 -4.10 9.78
N LEU A 7 -18.09 -4.51 8.51
CA LEU A 7 -17.83 -3.63 7.38
C LEU A 7 -19.01 -2.70 7.07
N GLN A 8 -20.24 -3.08 7.43
CA GLN A 8 -21.43 -2.23 7.26
C GLN A 8 -21.33 -0.87 7.96
N LYS A 9 -20.49 -0.76 9.00
CA LYS A 9 -20.31 0.47 9.78
C LYS A 9 -19.04 1.25 9.40
N THR A 10 -18.27 0.79 8.41
CA THR A 10 -17.07 1.51 7.93
C THR A 10 -17.43 2.45 6.78
N ASP A 11 -16.46 3.14 6.19
CA ASP A 11 -16.65 4.00 5.01
C ASP A 11 -16.45 3.25 3.67
N ILE A 12 -16.43 1.91 3.69
CA ILE A 12 -16.33 1.07 2.47
C ILE A 12 -17.46 1.40 1.49
N THR A 13 -17.20 1.51 0.19
CA THR A 13 -18.26 1.86 -0.77
C THR A 13 -19.39 0.83 -0.76
N ALA A 14 -20.63 1.29 -0.92
CA ALA A 14 -21.80 0.39 -0.97
C ALA A 14 -21.65 -0.70 -2.04
N SER A 15 -21.08 -0.37 -3.21
CA SER A 15 -20.81 -1.33 -4.28
C SER A 15 -19.81 -2.42 -3.88
N SER A 16 -18.72 -2.06 -3.19
CA SER A 16 -17.73 -3.03 -2.70
C SER A 16 -18.31 -3.92 -1.61
N LEU A 17 -19.12 -3.35 -0.71
CA LEU A 17 -19.80 -4.11 0.34
C LEU A 17 -20.78 -5.13 -0.25
N ALA A 18 -21.54 -4.75 -1.27
CA ALA A 18 -22.44 -5.65 -2.00
C ALA A 18 -21.67 -6.78 -2.69
N ALA A 19 -20.56 -6.47 -3.36
CA ALA A 19 -19.70 -7.48 -3.98
C ALA A 19 -19.10 -8.45 -2.94
N LEU A 20 -18.66 -7.95 -1.78
CA LEU A 20 -18.15 -8.78 -0.68
C LEU A 20 -19.24 -9.67 -0.07
N ALA A 21 -20.48 -9.18 0.03
CA ALA A 21 -21.61 -9.96 0.51
C ALA A 21 -21.92 -11.18 -0.38
N CYS A 22 -21.70 -11.06 -1.69
CA CYS A 22 -21.86 -12.16 -2.65
C CYS A 22 -20.57 -12.98 -2.87
N SER A 23 -19.47 -12.63 -2.21
CA SER A 23 -18.16 -13.26 -2.46
C SER A 23 -18.10 -14.71 -1.97
N LYS A 24 -17.61 -15.58 -2.86
CA LYS A 24 -17.33 -17.00 -2.57
C LYS A 24 -15.87 -17.25 -2.14
N VAL A 25 -15.07 -16.19 -1.96
CA VAL A 25 -13.66 -16.32 -1.55
C VAL A 25 -13.59 -16.84 -0.11
N LYS A 26 -13.06 -18.05 0.05
CA LYS A 26 -12.84 -18.68 1.36
C LYS A 26 -11.37 -18.77 1.75
N ARG A 27 -10.44 -18.65 0.80
CA ARG A 27 -9.01 -18.80 1.04
C ARG A 27 -8.21 -17.68 0.38
N VAL A 28 -7.27 -17.10 1.12
CA VAL A 28 -6.33 -16.08 0.64
C VAL A 28 -4.90 -16.50 0.95
N TRP A 29 -4.07 -16.66 -0.08
CA TRP A 29 -2.63 -16.90 0.09
C TRP A 29 -1.86 -15.61 -0.16
N LEU A 30 -1.06 -15.20 0.81
CA LEU A 30 -0.06 -14.15 0.64
C LEU A 30 1.26 -14.80 0.27
N VAL A 31 1.69 -14.59 -0.97
CA VAL A 31 2.85 -15.23 -1.55
C VAL A 31 4.03 -14.26 -1.55
N GLY A 32 5.12 -14.64 -0.89
CA GLY A 32 6.34 -13.85 -0.79
C GLY A 32 7.52 -14.56 -1.46
N ARG A 33 8.30 -13.82 -2.26
CA ARG A 33 9.52 -14.34 -2.89
C ARG A 33 10.67 -14.62 -1.92
N ARG A 34 10.62 -14.09 -0.69
CA ARG A 34 11.64 -14.28 0.36
C ARG A 34 11.06 -15.05 1.54
N GLY A 35 11.87 -15.26 2.59
CA GLY A 35 11.47 -15.98 3.79
C GLY A 35 10.72 -15.13 4.83
N PRO A 36 10.33 -15.73 5.97
CA PRO A 36 9.62 -15.03 7.04
C PRO A 36 10.41 -13.86 7.64
N LEU A 37 11.75 -13.93 7.63
CA LEU A 37 12.62 -12.86 8.10
C LEU A 37 12.63 -11.62 7.19
N GLN A 38 11.93 -11.65 6.04
CA GLN A 38 11.84 -10.51 5.12
C GLN A 38 10.42 -9.97 4.94
N VAL A 39 9.45 -10.38 5.76
CA VAL A 39 8.09 -9.82 5.72
C VAL A 39 8.11 -8.31 5.94
N ALA A 40 7.23 -7.59 5.22
CA ALA A 40 7.13 -6.13 5.25
C ALA A 40 5.95 -5.60 6.08
N PHE A 41 5.01 -6.48 6.48
CA PHE A 41 3.92 -6.11 7.38
C PHE A 41 4.42 -5.89 8.82
N THR A 42 3.68 -5.13 9.62
CA THR A 42 4.02 -4.89 11.02
C THR A 42 3.23 -5.82 11.95
N ILE A 43 3.63 -5.84 13.23
CA ILE A 43 3.04 -6.73 14.24
C ILE A 43 1.57 -6.41 14.53
N LYS A 44 1.15 -5.15 14.32
CA LYS A 44 -0.24 -4.74 14.54
C LYS A 44 -1.16 -5.44 13.54
N GLU A 45 -0.88 -5.29 12.25
CA GLU A 45 -1.71 -5.87 11.18
C GLU A 45 -1.68 -7.41 11.23
N LEU A 46 -0.52 -8.01 11.52
CA LEU A 46 -0.44 -9.47 11.71
C LEU A 46 -1.34 -9.94 12.87
N ARG A 47 -1.35 -9.21 14.00
CA ARG A 47 -2.18 -9.56 15.15
C ARG A 47 -3.66 -9.43 14.83
N GLU A 48 -4.06 -8.42 14.07
CA GLU A 48 -5.43 -8.27 13.59
C GLU A 48 -5.84 -9.45 12.69
N MET A 49 -4.95 -9.87 11.78
CA MET A 49 -5.19 -11.04 10.91
C MET A 49 -5.29 -12.37 11.67
N ILE A 50 -4.44 -12.57 12.69
CA ILE A 50 -4.48 -13.78 13.53
C ILE A 50 -5.79 -13.86 14.33
N ASN A 51 -6.30 -12.70 14.79
CA ASN A 51 -7.52 -12.63 15.58
C ASN A 51 -8.76 -12.28 14.75
N LEU A 52 -8.65 -12.34 13.42
CA LEU A 52 -9.76 -12.00 12.53
C LEU A 52 -10.90 -13.00 12.77
N PRO A 53 -12.09 -12.56 13.23
CA PRO A 53 -13.17 -13.50 13.52
C PRO A 53 -13.51 -14.33 12.29
N GLY A 54 -13.77 -15.63 12.48
CA GLY A 54 -14.19 -16.58 11.43
C GLY A 54 -13.19 -16.80 10.30
N ALA A 55 -11.94 -16.39 10.48
CA ALA A 55 -10.83 -16.78 9.63
C ALA A 55 -9.74 -17.45 10.47
N ARG A 56 -9.07 -18.46 9.90
CA ARG A 56 -7.94 -19.13 10.54
C ARG A 56 -6.63 -18.93 9.77
N PRO A 57 -5.50 -18.74 10.48
CA PRO A 57 -4.19 -18.71 9.85
C PRO A 57 -3.76 -20.12 9.43
N VAL A 58 -3.12 -20.23 8.27
CA VAL A 58 -2.49 -21.44 7.75
C VAL A 58 -1.03 -21.10 7.45
N LEU A 59 -0.15 -21.45 8.38
CA LEU A 59 1.29 -21.24 8.30
C LEU A 59 1.97 -22.61 8.33
N ASP A 60 2.91 -22.85 7.41
CA ASP A 60 3.67 -24.10 7.39
C ASP A 60 4.77 -24.07 8.47
N PRO A 61 4.77 -24.98 9.46
CA PRO A 61 5.82 -25.06 10.47
C PRO A 61 7.25 -25.17 9.88
N ALA A 62 7.40 -25.79 8.71
CA ALA A 62 8.70 -25.96 8.05
C ALA A 62 9.36 -24.61 7.75
N ASP A 63 8.58 -23.60 7.36
CA ASP A 63 9.07 -22.25 7.05
C ASP A 63 9.66 -21.53 8.27
N PHE A 64 9.32 -21.97 9.49
CA PHE A 64 9.74 -21.34 10.74
C PHE A 64 10.81 -22.11 11.51
N THR A 65 11.27 -23.25 10.98
CA THR A 65 12.29 -24.08 11.62
C THR A 65 13.61 -23.31 11.74
N GLY A 66 14.20 -23.28 12.94
CA GLY A 66 15.48 -22.62 13.21
C GLY A 66 15.42 -21.08 13.29
N LEU A 67 14.28 -20.45 13.03
CA LEU A 67 14.17 -18.97 13.08
C LEU A 67 14.23 -18.39 14.50
N GLY A 68 13.88 -19.17 15.53
CA GLY A 68 13.93 -18.72 16.91
C GLY A 68 15.32 -18.31 17.37
N ASP A 69 16.35 -19.04 16.94
CA ASP A 69 17.75 -18.69 17.21
C ASP A 69 18.22 -17.51 16.35
N ALA A 70 17.81 -17.46 15.08
CA ALA A 70 18.19 -16.41 14.13
C ALA A 70 17.71 -15.00 14.52
N VAL A 71 16.68 -14.88 15.37
CA VAL A 71 16.14 -13.58 15.81
C VAL A 71 16.53 -13.20 17.24
N LYS A 72 17.40 -13.96 17.91
CA LYS A 72 17.83 -13.67 19.28
C LYS A 72 18.40 -12.25 19.42
N ASP A 73 19.24 -11.86 18.48
CA ASP A 73 19.95 -10.57 18.42
C ASP A 73 19.30 -9.55 17.49
N ALA A 74 18.12 -9.88 16.93
CA ALA A 74 17.41 -8.96 16.04
C ALA A 74 16.79 -7.78 16.83
N PRO A 75 16.61 -6.60 16.19
CA PRO A 75 15.91 -5.48 16.81
C PRO A 75 14.54 -5.89 17.37
N ARG A 76 14.17 -5.32 18.53
CA ARG A 76 12.95 -5.69 19.27
C ARG A 76 11.67 -5.78 18.41
N PRO A 77 11.39 -4.85 17.45
CA PRO A 77 10.23 -4.97 16.58
C PRO A 77 10.27 -6.22 15.68
N ARG A 78 11.43 -6.52 15.08
CA ARG A 78 11.63 -7.69 14.20
C ARG A 78 11.52 -9.00 14.99
N LYS A 79 12.14 -9.04 16.17
CA LYS A 79 12.11 -10.19 17.06
C LYS A 79 10.67 -10.55 17.46
N ARG A 80 9.91 -9.59 18.00
CA ARG A 80 8.51 -9.80 18.43
C ARG A 80 7.59 -10.21 17.29
N LEU A 81 7.79 -9.66 16.09
CA LEU A 81 7.02 -10.05 14.91
C LEU A 81 7.27 -11.51 14.54
N THR A 82 8.54 -11.92 14.53
CA THR A 82 8.93 -13.29 14.18
C THR A 82 8.48 -14.30 15.23
N GLU A 83 8.65 -13.98 16.52
CA GLU A 83 8.14 -14.80 17.63
C GLU A 83 6.63 -15.01 17.54
N LEU A 84 5.87 -13.98 17.13
CA LEU A 84 4.42 -14.11 16.93
C LEU A 84 4.10 -15.07 15.78
N MET A 85 4.80 -14.98 14.65
CA MET A 85 4.58 -15.92 13.54
C MET A 85 4.95 -17.35 13.90
N ILE A 86 6.10 -17.56 14.57
CA ILE A 86 6.53 -18.89 15.07
C ILE A 86 5.46 -19.46 16.00
N LYS A 87 4.99 -18.66 16.97
CA LYS A 87 3.94 -19.07 17.90
C LYS A 87 2.67 -19.48 17.15
N THR A 88 2.24 -18.69 16.18
CA THR A 88 1.04 -19.00 15.39
C THR A 88 1.20 -20.25 14.52
N ALA A 89 2.38 -20.51 13.97
CA ALA A 89 2.64 -21.69 13.15
C ALA A 89 2.72 -22.99 13.97
N LEU A 90 3.28 -22.92 15.19
CA LEU A 90 3.53 -24.11 16.02
C LEU A 90 2.40 -24.44 17.00
N GLN A 91 1.59 -23.47 17.40
CA GLN A 91 0.50 -23.71 18.36
C GLN A 91 -0.70 -24.35 17.67
N LYS A 92 -1.31 -25.32 18.36
CA LYS A 92 -2.61 -25.86 17.94
C LYS A 92 -3.64 -24.72 17.90
N PRO A 93 -4.47 -24.62 16.85
CA PRO A 93 -5.54 -23.65 16.79
C PRO A 93 -6.47 -23.80 18.00
N ARG A 94 -7.06 -22.70 18.48
CA ARG A 94 -8.15 -22.79 19.45
C ARG A 94 -9.36 -23.41 18.76
N GLU A 95 -10.25 -24.06 19.51
CA GLU A 95 -11.44 -24.74 18.96
C GLU A 95 -12.29 -23.81 18.07
N GLU A 96 -12.50 -22.57 18.49
CA GLU A 96 -13.21 -21.54 17.72
C GLU A 96 -12.52 -21.19 16.39
N THR A 97 -11.19 -21.25 16.33
CA THR A 97 -10.42 -20.99 15.10
C THR A 97 -10.35 -22.23 14.21
N ALA A 98 -10.44 -23.43 14.79
CA ALA A 98 -10.52 -24.67 14.03
C ALA A 98 -11.86 -24.80 13.28
N ALA A 99 -12.95 -24.25 13.83
CA ALA A 99 -14.27 -24.23 13.22
C ALA A 99 -14.50 -23.10 12.19
N ALA A 100 -13.46 -22.34 11.82
CA ALA A 100 -13.60 -21.21 10.90
C ALA A 100 -13.78 -21.63 9.43
N ASP A 101 -14.75 -21.00 8.75
CA ASP A 101 -15.08 -21.27 7.34
C ASP A 101 -14.12 -20.61 6.32
N ARG A 102 -13.25 -19.71 6.78
CA ARG A 102 -12.31 -18.95 5.93
C ARG A 102 -10.87 -19.12 6.41
N GLU A 103 -9.95 -19.02 5.48
CA GLU A 103 -8.53 -19.27 5.68
C GLU A 103 -7.69 -18.16 5.05
N TRP A 104 -6.59 -17.83 5.72
CA TRP A 104 -5.52 -17.06 5.11
C TRP A 104 -4.18 -17.71 5.46
N GLY A 105 -3.18 -17.56 4.58
CA GLY A 105 -1.88 -18.15 4.86
C GLY A 105 -0.74 -17.44 4.16
N LEU A 106 0.47 -17.72 4.64
CA LEU A 106 1.71 -17.18 4.09
C LEU A 106 2.41 -18.31 3.32
N ARG A 107 2.82 -18.03 2.08
CA ARG A 107 3.67 -18.92 1.28
C ARG A 107 4.97 -18.19 0.99
N PHE A 108 6.07 -18.70 1.53
CA PHE A 108 7.38 -18.07 1.39
C PHE A 108 8.19 -18.69 0.26
N GLN A 109 9.24 -17.99 -0.14
CA GLN A 109 10.21 -18.47 -1.12
C GLN A 109 9.56 -18.87 -2.46
N ARG A 110 8.52 -18.12 -2.89
CA ARG A 110 7.81 -18.31 -4.16
C ARG A 110 7.81 -17.02 -4.97
N SER A 111 8.27 -17.07 -6.22
CA SER A 111 8.17 -15.94 -7.14
C SER A 111 7.15 -16.23 -8.23
N PRO A 112 6.13 -15.38 -8.46
CA PRO A 112 5.20 -15.58 -9.57
C PRO A 112 5.95 -15.53 -10.91
N GLN A 113 5.65 -16.48 -11.80
CA GLN A 113 6.19 -16.55 -13.16
C GLN A 113 5.09 -16.30 -14.20
N GLU A 114 3.93 -16.93 -14.06
CA GLU A 114 2.87 -16.88 -15.06
C GLU A 114 1.49 -17.00 -14.41
N VAL A 115 0.52 -16.20 -14.85
CA VAL A 115 -0.90 -16.38 -14.49
C VAL A 115 -1.52 -17.37 -15.48
N LEU A 116 -2.03 -18.48 -14.95
CA LEU A 116 -2.55 -19.57 -15.75
C LEU A 116 -4.01 -19.26 -16.13
N PRO A 117 -4.39 -19.29 -17.42
CA PRO A 117 -5.75 -18.97 -17.86
C PRO A 117 -6.72 -20.14 -17.65
N THR A 118 -8.03 -19.96 -17.67
CA THR A 118 -9.01 -21.05 -17.82
C THR A 118 -8.93 -21.69 -19.20
N ALA A 119 -9.59 -22.84 -19.42
CA ALA A 119 -9.55 -23.54 -20.72
C ALA A 119 -10.04 -22.69 -21.90
N ASP A 120 -10.96 -21.75 -21.64
CA ASP A 120 -11.51 -20.77 -22.59
C ASP A 120 -10.67 -19.48 -22.71
N GLY A 121 -9.60 -19.33 -21.91
CA GLY A 121 -8.72 -18.15 -21.94
C GLY A 121 -9.26 -16.89 -21.27
N THR A 122 -10.45 -16.92 -20.66
CA THR A 122 -11.15 -15.69 -20.23
C THR A 122 -10.83 -15.23 -18.81
N ARG A 123 -10.36 -16.13 -17.94
CA ARG A 123 -10.14 -15.88 -16.51
C ARG A 123 -8.87 -16.55 -16.02
N ALA A 124 -8.39 -16.18 -14.83
CA ALA A 124 -7.32 -16.91 -14.17
C ALA A 124 -7.87 -18.21 -13.52
N ARG A 125 -7.14 -19.31 -13.68
CA ARG A 125 -7.34 -20.57 -12.94
C ARG A 125 -6.27 -20.81 -11.87
N GLY A 126 -5.14 -20.10 -11.96
CA GLY A 126 -4.04 -20.24 -11.01
C GLY A 126 -2.85 -19.36 -11.35
N VAL A 127 -1.78 -19.54 -10.59
CA VAL A 127 -0.48 -18.90 -10.83
C VAL A 127 0.62 -19.94 -10.73
N ARG A 128 1.49 -20.00 -11.74
CA ARG A 128 2.74 -20.74 -11.67
C ARG A 128 3.76 -19.91 -10.92
N VAL A 129 4.35 -20.49 -9.89
CA VAL A 129 5.38 -19.87 -9.06
C VAL A 129 6.67 -20.68 -9.14
N ALA A 130 7.81 -20.00 -9.26
CA ALA A 130 9.11 -20.62 -9.07
C ALA A 130 9.43 -20.75 -7.58
N LEU A 131 9.97 -21.91 -7.20
CA LEU A 131 10.61 -22.07 -5.91
C LEU A 131 11.90 -21.26 -5.90
N THR A 132 12.14 -20.56 -4.80
CA THR A 132 13.34 -19.73 -4.63
C THR A 132 14.10 -20.15 -3.39
N ARG A 133 15.36 -19.79 -3.33
CA ARG A 133 16.19 -19.85 -2.12
C ARG A 133 16.81 -18.49 -1.87
N LEU A 134 17.13 -18.18 -0.62
CA LEU A 134 17.83 -16.96 -0.28
C LEU A 134 19.34 -17.10 -0.56
N GLN A 135 19.92 -16.08 -1.18
CA GLN A 135 21.35 -15.90 -1.35
C GLN A 135 21.77 -14.58 -0.71
N GLY A 136 22.85 -14.61 0.09
CA GLY A 136 23.28 -13.48 0.92
C GLY A 136 22.65 -13.49 2.32
N SER A 137 22.86 -12.41 3.08
CA SER A 137 22.41 -12.28 4.47
C SER A 137 21.73 -10.94 4.73
N GLY A 138 20.91 -10.88 5.78
CA GLY A 138 20.22 -9.64 6.18
C GLY A 138 19.17 -9.15 5.18
N ASP A 139 18.97 -7.84 5.14
CA ASP A 139 17.94 -7.19 4.32
C ASP A 139 18.27 -7.19 2.82
N SER A 140 19.55 -7.34 2.47
CA SER A 140 20.05 -7.43 1.09
C SER A 140 19.93 -8.84 0.50
N ALA A 141 19.47 -9.84 1.28
CA ALA A 141 19.27 -11.19 0.80
C ALA A 141 18.33 -11.22 -0.41
N GLN A 142 18.81 -11.86 -1.48
CA GLN A 142 18.10 -11.98 -2.75
C GLN A 142 17.47 -13.36 -2.88
N ALA A 143 16.29 -13.40 -3.50
CA ALA A 143 15.64 -14.65 -3.85
C ALA A 143 16.10 -15.10 -5.23
N VAL A 144 16.73 -16.26 -5.31
CA VAL A 144 17.18 -16.87 -6.57
C VAL A 144 16.37 -18.13 -6.86
N PRO A 145 15.92 -18.36 -8.11
CA PRO A 145 15.12 -19.55 -8.45
C PRO A 145 15.94 -20.83 -8.28
N THR A 146 15.29 -21.90 -7.82
CA THR A 146 15.93 -23.22 -7.69
C THR A 146 15.85 -24.06 -8.97
N GLY A 147 14.98 -23.67 -9.90
CA GLY A 147 14.63 -24.45 -11.10
C GLY A 147 13.33 -25.24 -10.94
N GLU A 148 12.84 -25.40 -9.71
CA GLU A 148 11.56 -26.05 -9.43
C GLU A 148 10.40 -25.06 -9.52
N VAL A 149 9.22 -25.56 -9.90
CA VAL A 149 7.99 -24.78 -10.05
C VAL A 149 6.83 -25.46 -9.33
N GLU A 150 5.89 -24.65 -8.85
CA GLU A 150 4.63 -25.07 -8.23
C GLU A 150 3.48 -24.32 -8.89
N GLU A 151 2.34 -24.97 -9.11
CA GLU A 151 1.12 -24.30 -9.57
C GLU A 151 0.17 -24.12 -8.39
N LEU A 152 -0.23 -22.87 -8.15
CA LEU A 152 -1.20 -22.52 -7.11
C LEU A 152 -2.55 -22.26 -7.76
N GLU A 153 -3.53 -23.10 -7.47
CA GLU A 153 -4.91 -22.89 -7.95
C GLU A 153 -5.54 -21.67 -7.28
N CYS A 154 -6.03 -20.72 -8.10
CA CYS A 154 -6.72 -19.53 -7.63
C CYS A 154 -7.55 -18.87 -8.74
N GLY A 155 -8.69 -18.27 -8.35
CA GLY A 155 -9.54 -17.51 -9.28
C GLY A 155 -9.31 -15.99 -9.27
N LEU A 156 -8.41 -15.50 -8.40
CA LEU A 156 -8.10 -14.08 -8.26
C LEU A 156 -6.62 -13.91 -7.88
N VAL A 157 -5.92 -13.03 -8.60
CA VAL A 157 -4.51 -12.69 -8.36
C VAL A 157 -4.43 -11.19 -8.10
N LEU A 158 -3.89 -10.81 -6.94
CA LEU A 158 -3.68 -9.40 -6.56
C LEU A 158 -2.19 -9.15 -6.41
N SER A 159 -1.63 -8.26 -7.24
CA SER A 159 -0.24 -7.84 -7.13
C SER A 159 -0.11 -6.70 -6.11
N SER A 160 0.60 -6.96 -5.01
CA SER A 160 0.86 -5.98 -3.93
C SER A 160 2.36 -5.87 -3.64
N ILE A 161 3.15 -5.64 -4.68
CA ILE A 161 4.63 -5.62 -4.64
C ILE A 161 5.24 -4.20 -4.61
N GLY A 162 4.43 -3.20 -4.26
CA GLY A 162 4.82 -1.81 -4.19
C GLY A 162 4.25 -0.97 -5.34
N TYR A 163 4.46 0.33 -5.23
CA TYR A 163 4.06 1.33 -6.23
C TYR A 163 5.31 1.94 -6.87
N ARG A 164 5.11 2.82 -7.86
CA ARG A 164 6.17 3.65 -8.44
C ARG A 164 5.58 5.00 -8.79
N SER A 165 6.34 6.07 -8.61
CA SER A 165 5.94 7.38 -9.12
C SER A 165 5.97 7.38 -10.64
N LEU A 166 5.24 8.31 -11.25
CA LEU A 166 5.29 8.54 -12.70
C LEU A 166 6.02 9.86 -12.98
N PRO A 167 6.73 9.98 -14.12
CA PRO A 167 7.29 11.26 -14.54
C PRO A 167 6.15 12.27 -14.75
N LEU A 168 6.29 13.46 -14.17
CA LEU A 168 5.24 14.49 -14.18
C LEU A 168 5.33 15.41 -15.41
N ASP A 169 6.54 15.92 -15.67
CA ASP A 169 6.80 16.94 -16.68
C ASP A 169 8.24 16.79 -17.21
N PRO A 170 8.50 17.02 -18.51
CA PRO A 170 9.86 16.95 -19.06
C PRO A 170 10.89 17.86 -18.37
N ALA A 171 10.45 18.94 -17.74
CA ALA A 171 11.32 19.85 -16.99
C ALA A 171 11.75 19.30 -15.61
N VAL A 172 11.13 18.20 -15.14
CA VAL A 172 11.44 17.59 -13.84
C VAL A 172 12.27 16.33 -14.06
N PRO A 173 13.50 16.25 -13.51
CA PRO A 173 14.32 15.04 -13.64
C PRO A 173 13.65 13.86 -12.95
N PHE A 174 13.79 12.68 -13.53
CA PHE A 174 13.16 11.47 -13.04
C PHE A 174 14.09 10.27 -13.15
N ASP A 175 14.17 9.46 -12.10
CA ASP A 175 14.89 8.19 -12.10
C ASP A 175 13.88 7.07 -12.44
N PRO A 176 13.89 6.52 -13.66
CA PRO A 176 12.96 5.47 -14.07
C PRO A 176 13.31 4.10 -13.51
N GLN A 177 14.45 3.91 -12.84
CA GLN A 177 14.84 2.66 -12.18
C GLN A 177 14.29 2.63 -10.75
N HIS A 178 14.42 3.73 -9.99
CA HIS A 178 13.92 3.82 -8.62
C HIS A 178 12.49 4.38 -8.53
N GLY A 179 12.00 5.05 -9.57
CA GLY A 179 10.65 5.63 -9.60
C GLY A 179 10.48 6.83 -8.68
N VAL A 180 11.51 7.68 -8.61
CA VAL A 180 11.60 8.86 -7.73
C VAL A 180 12.19 10.05 -8.48
N ILE A 181 12.03 11.25 -7.93
CA ILE A 181 12.73 12.45 -8.40
C ILE A 181 14.13 12.48 -7.76
N PRO A 182 15.22 12.52 -8.54
CA PRO A 182 16.58 12.66 -8.01
C PRO A 182 16.71 13.93 -7.16
N ASN A 183 17.10 13.78 -5.90
CA ASN A 183 17.15 14.89 -4.95
C ASN A 183 18.27 14.74 -3.92
N SER A 184 18.66 15.86 -3.31
CA SER A 184 19.52 15.93 -2.12
C SER A 184 18.77 16.62 -0.99
N SER A 185 18.42 15.87 0.06
CA SER A 185 17.60 16.36 1.18
C SER A 185 16.30 17.06 0.74
N GLY A 186 15.69 16.59 -0.36
CA GLY A 186 14.46 17.16 -0.92
C GLY A 186 14.68 18.25 -1.97
N ARG A 187 15.90 18.78 -2.16
CA ARG A 187 16.26 19.69 -3.26
C ARG A 187 16.43 18.90 -4.56
N VAL A 188 15.67 19.22 -5.60
CA VAL A 188 15.74 18.48 -6.87
C VAL A 188 17.05 18.76 -7.60
N LEU A 189 17.75 17.70 -8.02
CA LEU A 189 19.05 17.84 -8.68
C LEU A 189 18.91 18.48 -10.06
N GLY A 190 19.68 19.54 -10.33
CA GLY A 190 19.64 20.22 -11.63
C GLY A 190 18.43 21.14 -11.84
N ALA A 191 17.56 21.33 -10.83
CA ALA A 191 16.42 22.23 -10.89
C ALA A 191 16.38 23.14 -9.63
N PRO A 192 17.19 24.21 -9.58
CA PRO A 192 17.18 25.16 -8.46
C PRO A 192 15.78 25.73 -8.20
N GLY A 193 15.38 25.80 -6.92
CA GLY A 193 14.05 26.25 -6.52
C GLY A 193 12.94 25.20 -6.63
N LEU A 194 13.24 23.99 -7.11
CA LEU A 194 12.31 22.86 -7.11
C LEU A 194 12.65 21.88 -5.97
N TYR A 195 11.62 21.44 -5.26
CA TYR A 195 11.74 20.54 -4.12
C TYR A 195 10.75 19.38 -4.24
N CYS A 196 11.01 18.28 -3.55
CA CYS A 196 10.13 17.13 -3.47
C CYS A 196 10.10 16.54 -2.05
N SER A 197 8.96 16.01 -1.62
CA SER A 197 8.76 15.34 -0.33
C SER A 197 7.91 14.08 -0.47
N GLY A 198 7.97 13.20 0.53
CA GLY A 198 7.16 11.99 0.59
C GLY A 198 7.59 10.90 -0.40
N TRP A 199 6.63 10.14 -0.93
CA TRP A 199 6.93 8.95 -1.74
C TRP A 199 7.66 9.25 -3.05
N VAL A 200 7.42 10.41 -3.67
CA VAL A 200 8.14 10.80 -4.89
C VAL A 200 9.62 11.12 -4.62
N LYS A 201 9.97 11.45 -3.37
CA LYS A 201 11.34 11.70 -2.91
C LYS A 201 12.07 10.43 -2.46
N ARG A 202 11.38 9.58 -1.67
CA ARG A 202 11.98 8.44 -0.92
C ARG A 202 11.60 7.06 -1.45
N GLY A 203 10.68 6.99 -2.41
CA GLY A 203 10.01 5.77 -2.82
C GLY A 203 8.81 5.42 -1.89
N PRO A 204 7.95 4.48 -2.30
CA PRO A 204 6.70 4.17 -1.60
C PRO A 204 6.90 3.24 -0.41
N THR A 205 7.68 3.71 0.55
CA THR A 205 7.97 3.02 1.80
C THR A 205 7.71 3.96 2.98
N GLY A 206 7.42 3.37 4.14
CA GLY A 206 7.10 4.13 5.35
C GLY A 206 5.61 4.39 5.54
N VAL A 207 5.25 4.68 6.79
CA VAL A 207 3.89 5.04 7.20
C VAL A 207 3.74 6.56 7.19
N ILE A 208 2.53 7.05 7.46
CA ILE A 208 2.20 8.49 7.47
C ILE A 208 3.20 9.32 8.30
N ILE A 209 3.62 8.81 9.47
CA ILE A 209 4.59 9.50 10.34
C ILE A 209 5.96 9.64 9.66
N THR A 210 6.40 8.62 8.90
CA THR A 210 7.66 8.68 8.14
C THR A 210 7.58 9.76 7.06
N THR A 211 6.47 9.83 6.33
CA THR A 211 6.22 10.87 5.32
C THR A 211 6.15 12.27 5.93
N MET A 212 5.54 12.41 7.11
CA MET A 212 5.44 13.68 7.83
C MET A 212 6.82 14.23 8.18
N ASN A 213 7.67 13.42 8.83
CA ASN A 213 9.03 13.85 9.20
C ASN A 213 9.89 14.18 7.97
N ASP A 214 9.85 13.34 6.93
CA ASP A 214 10.55 13.60 5.66
C ASP A 214 10.10 14.92 4.98
N SER A 215 8.82 15.26 5.13
CA SER A 215 8.26 16.51 4.61
C SER A 215 8.74 17.71 5.43
N PHE A 216 8.88 17.57 6.76
CA PHE A 216 9.48 18.61 7.60
C PHE A 216 10.94 18.86 7.25
N ASP A 217 11.73 17.80 7.01
CA ASP A 217 13.13 17.95 6.56
C ASP A 217 13.22 18.72 5.24
N THR A 218 12.28 18.45 4.31
CA THR A 218 12.21 19.16 3.03
C THR A 218 11.80 20.62 3.22
N ALA A 219 10.83 20.90 4.09
CA ALA A 219 10.43 22.26 4.41
C ALA A 219 11.58 23.05 5.06
N GLN A 220 12.36 22.41 5.93
CA GLN A 220 13.55 23.00 6.53
C GLN A 220 14.60 23.36 5.45
N ALA A 221 14.83 22.47 4.48
CA ALA A 221 15.72 22.75 3.35
C ALA A 221 15.26 23.96 2.51
N VAL A 222 13.95 24.13 2.29
CA VAL A 222 13.40 25.32 1.62
C VAL A 222 13.67 26.58 2.43
N LEU A 223 13.47 26.54 3.75
CA LEU A 223 13.70 27.69 4.63
C LEU A 223 15.19 28.07 4.69
N GLU A 224 16.08 27.08 4.72
CA GLU A 224 17.54 27.31 4.66
C GLU A 224 17.95 28.00 3.35
N ASP A 225 17.43 27.54 2.21
CA ASP A 225 17.76 28.10 0.90
C ASP A 225 17.20 29.53 0.75
N LEU A 226 16.04 29.80 1.35
CA LEU A 226 15.47 31.13 1.44
C LEU A 226 16.37 32.07 2.27
N GLN A 227 16.82 31.62 3.44
CA GLN A 227 17.69 32.42 4.33
C GLN A 227 19.08 32.65 3.74
N ALA A 228 19.62 31.66 3.03
CA ALA A 228 20.91 31.73 2.37
C ALA A 228 20.89 32.57 1.06
N GLY A 229 19.72 33.04 0.62
CA GLY A 229 19.57 33.81 -0.62
C GLY A 229 19.77 32.96 -1.88
N VAL A 230 19.63 31.64 -1.79
CA VAL A 230 19.68 30.72 -2.94
C VAL A 230 18.45 30.89 -3.82
N LEU A 231 17.30 31.19 -3.20
CA LEU A 231 16.05 31.45 -3.89
C LEU A 231 15.94 32.93 -4.26
N ASP A 232 15.70 33.21 -5.55
CA ASP A 232 15.41 34.56 -6.03
C ASP A 232 14.01 35.01 -5.59
N VAL A 233 14.02 35.77 -4.49
CA VAL A 233 12.86 36.45 -3.92
C VAL A 233 12.83 37.95 -4.19
N ALA A 234 13.78 38.47 -4.96
CA ALA A 234 13.82 39.90 -5.31
C ALA A 234 12.72 40.25 -6.32
N ALA A 235 12.42 39.34 -7.24
CA ALA A 235 11.29 39.46 -8.14
C ALA A 235 9.98 39.08 -7.42
N SER A 236 8.97 39.95 -7.52
CA SER A 236 7.62 39.63 -7.06
C SER A 236 7.08 38.40 -7.81
N ARG A 237 6.58 37.41 -7.07
CA ARG A 237 5.98 36.19 -7.62
C ARG A 237 4.46 36.28 -7.41
N GLU A 238 3.70 36.37 -8.51
CA GLU A 238 2.23 36.51 -8.46
C GLU A 238 1.49 35.25 -7.94
N GLY A 239 2.19 34.12 -7.84
CA GLY A 239 1.63 32.86 -7.34
C GLY A 239 0.34 32.46 -8.09
N PHE A 240 -0.75 32.32 -7.34
CA PHE A 240 -2.04 31.93 -7.92
C PHE A 240 -2.63 32.95 -8.90
N GLY A 241 -2.27 34.23 -8.84
CA GLY A 241 -2.78 35.24 -9.78
C GLY A 241 -2.41 34.90 -11.24
N ALA A 242 -1.12 34.64 -11.47
CA ALA A 242 -0.60 34.20 -12.77
C ALA A 242 -1.13 32.81 -13.16
N VAL A 243 -1.03 31.84 -12.26
CA VAL A 243 -1.47 30.46 -12.53
C VAL A 243 -2.97 30.39 -12.82
N GLY A 244 -3.79 31.12 -12.07
CA GLY A 244 -5.24 31.17 -12.26
C GLY A 244 -5.64 31.73 -13.62
N SER A 245 -4.92 32.72 -14.14
CA SER A 245 -5.15 33.25 -15.49
C SER A 245 -4.84 32.22 -16.58
N ILE A 246 -3.76 31.43 -16.41
CA ILE A 246 -3.40 30.33 -17.31
C ILE A 246 -4.44 29.21 -17.26
N LEU A 247 -4.93 28.84 -16.07
CA LEU A 247 -5.95 27.81 -15.92
C LEU A 247 -7.26 28.23 -16.60
N ARG A 248 -7.69 29.49 -16.43
CA ARG A 248 -8.88 30.03 -17.10
C ARG A 248 -8.75 30.05 -18.61
N SER A 249 -7.60 30.49 -19.16
CA SER A 249 -7.40 30.50 -20.62
C SER A 249 -7.40 29.10 -21.23
N ARG A 250 -7.08 28.08 -20.43
CA ARG A 250 -7.15 26.66 -20.81
C ARG A 250 -8.49 26.00 -20.50
N GLY A 251 -9.49 26.74 -20.00
CA GLY A 251 -10.79 26.18 -19.61
C GLY A 251 -10.74 25.23 -18.41
N VAL A 252 -9.68 25.29 -17.59
CA VAL A 252 -9.53 24.46 -16.39
C VAL A 252 -10.14 25.17 -15.19
N ARG A 253 -11.09 24.52 -14.52
CA ARG A 253 -11.72 25.02 -13.30
C ARG A 253 -11.18 24.28 -12.07
N PRO A 254 -10.37 24.92 -11.21
CA PRO A 254 -9.85 24.30 -9.99
C PRO A 254 -10.96 24.01 -8.98
N VAL A 255 -10.84 22.92 -8.25
CA VAL A 255 -11.67 22.62 -7.08
C VAL A 255 -11.05 23.30 -5.86
N SER A 256 -11.75 24.25 -5.26
CA SER A 256 -11.27 24.91 -4.05
C SER A 256 -11.49 24.04 -2.81
N PHE A 257 -10.88 24.41 -1.68
CA PHE A 257 -11.12 23.72 -0.42
C PHE A 257 -12.59 23.81 0.02
N SER A 258 -13.25 24.95 -0.17
CA SER A 258 -14.67 25.11 0.15
C SER A 258 -15.59 24.35 -0.80
N ASP A 259 -15.15 24.08 -2.04
CA ASP A 259 -15.85 23.15 -2.93
C ASP A 259 -15.72 21.70 -2.44
N TRP A 260 -14.52 21.29 -2.02
CA TRP A 260 -14.31 20.00 -1.39
C TRP A 260 -15.17 19.82 -0.12
N GLU A 261 -15.29 20.84 0.75
CA GLU A 261 -16.14 20.79 1.95
C GLU A 261 -17.62 20.51 1.62
N LYS A 262 -18.12 20.99 0.47
CA LYS A 262 -19.49 20.65 0.01
C LYS A 262 -19.61 19.16 -0.33
N ILE A 263 -18.60 18.60 -1.01
CA ILE A 263 -18.55 17.16 -1.33
C ILE A 263 -18.49 16.36 -0.03
N ASP A 264 -17.60 16.72 0.90
CA ASP A 264 -17.45 16.06 2.20
C ASP A 264 -18.76 16.06 3.00
N ALA A 265 -19.45 17.21 3.07
CA ALA A 265 -20.73 17.33 3.75
C ALA A 265 -21.80 16.38 3.16
N VAL A 266 -21.85 16.24 1.83
CA VAL A 266 -22.76 15.30 1.16
C VAL A 266 -22.39 13.85 1.44
N GLU A 267 -21.11 13.48 1.37
CA GLU A 267 -20.66 12.13 1.71
C GLU A 267 -20.99 11.75 3.15
N VAL A 268 -20.76 12.66 4.10
CA VAL A 268 -21.06 12.47 5.52
C VAL A 268 -22.57 12.35 5.75
N ALA A 269 -23.39 13.20 5.11
CA ALA A 269 -24.85 13.13 5.20
C ALA A 269 -25.39 11.78 4.68
N ARG A 270 -24.88 11.30 3.54
CA ARG A 270 -25.22 9.98 2.98
C ARG A 270 -24.79 8.85 3.92
N GLY A 271 -23.59 8.95 4.49
CA GLY A 271 -23.09 8.00 5.48
C GLY A 271 -24.01 7.91 6.70
N LYS A 272 -24.41 9.05 7.27
CA LYS A 272 -25.30 9.11 8.43
C LYS A 272 -26.63 8.39 8.17
N ALA A 273 -27.22 8.58 7.00
CA ALA A 273 -28.45 7.88 6.61
C ALA A 273 -28.27 6.35 6.52
N ALA A 274 -27.07 5.89 6.15
CA ALA A 274 -26.72 4.47 6.04
C ALA A 274 -26.08 3.88 7.32
N GLY A 275 -25.92 4.65 8.39
CA GLY A 275 -25.24 4.21 9.62
C GLY A 275 -23.71 4.08 9.49
N LYS A 276 -23.11 4.85 8.59
CA LYS A 276 -21.67 4.90 8.26
C LYS A 276 -21.07 6.28 8.57
N PRO A 277 -19.74 6.42 8.70
CA PRO A 277 -19.09 7.72 8.83
C PRO A 277 -19.30 8.61 7.59
N ARG A 278 -19.29 7.99 6.41
CA ARG A 278 -19.53 8.62 5.10
C ARG A 278 -19.90 7.57 4.06
N GLU A 279 -20.53 7.99 2.96
CA GLU A 279 -20.66 7.22 1.73
C GLU A 279 -19.94 7.97 0.61
N LYS A 280 -18.87 7.38 0.08
CA LYS A 280 -17.99 8.05 -0.88
C LYS A 280 -18.67 8.20 -2.23
N ILE A 281 -18.55 9.38 -2.83
CA ILE A 281 -18.97 9.61 -4.21
C ILE A 281 -17.84 9.13 -5.11
N VAL A 282 -18.14 8.17 -6.00
CA VAL A 282 -17.13 7.52 -6.86
C VAL A 282 -17.21 7.98 -8.31
N ASP A 283 -18.29 8.64 -8.73
CA ASP A 283 -18.43 9.21 -10.06
C ASP A 283 -17.87 10.65 -10.08
N PRO A 284 -16.79 10.93 -10.85
CA PRO A 284 -16.25 12.27 -10.96
C PRO A 284 -17.26 13.30 -11.47
N LYS A 285 -18.22 12.89 -12.32
CA LYS A 285 -19.24 13.83 -12.84
C LYS A 285 -20.18 14.29 -11.74
N GLU A 286 -20.62 13.36 -10.89
CA GLU A 286 -21.44 13.68 -9.72
C GLU A 286 -20.68 14.62 -8.75
N MET A 287 -19.41 14.34 -8.47
CA MET A 287 -18.58 15.20 -7.62
C MET A 287 -18.53 16.65 -8.15
N LEU A 288 -18.34 16.81 -9.47
CA LEU A 288 -18.29 18.12 -10.12
C LEU A 288 -19.66 18.83 -10.11
N GLN A 289 -20.75 18.11 -10.37
CA GLN A 289 -22.10 18.67 -10.32
C GLN A 289 -22.46 19.24 -8.94
N LEU A 290 -22.06 18.56 -7.85
CA LEU A 290 -22.32 19.02 -6.48
C LEU A 290 -21.68 20.37 -6.14
N ILE A 291 -20.58 20.70 -6.80
CA ILE A 291 -19.86 21.95 -6.62
C ILE A 291 -20.18 22.97 -7.73
N GLY A 292 -21.15 22.64 -8.58
CA GLY A 292 -21.60 23.46 -9.70
C GLY A 292 -20.54 23.63 -10.78
N HIS A 293 -19.67 22.64 -10.97
CA HIS A 293 -18.69 22.55 -12.06
C HIS A 293 -19.30 22.02 -13.35
#